data_AF-A0AA41U7S9-F1
#
_entry.id   AF-A0AA41U7S9-F1
#
_cell.length_a   1.000
_cell.length_b   1.000
_cell.length_c   1.000
_cell.angle_alpha   90.00
_cell.angle_beta   90.00
_cell.angle_gamma   90.00
#
_symmetry.space_group_name_H-M   'P 1'
#
loop_
_entity.id
_entity.type
_entity.pdbx_description
1 polymer ?
#
loop_
_entity_poly.entity_id
_entity_poly.type
_entity_poly.pdbx_seq_one_letter_code
_entity_poly.pdbx_strand_id
1 'polypeptide(L)'
;MSGAPADEIVTADEPGVDDGPEAGPADESAAPAAPGPGAARTAALLNLTGLGLGYLALGAWLRLAAALLVTAGLLLVVLPVTWQGTSPWWFVAYLTVLAGLAVDGWFTARRRARRGRVGGPAIAPAAAWPLLALVPAGIATYAIVQHELLERHLEQVVASAMADAAAVDDLGWGSAGETVQASYADLVDVTARYPRTRTAAGVPDHLSDLYRSAQGPTECESLETIRWFSSMTSDVGKIQPIHRRATDELPDGVLACAGAHLDGAEPAIAVPLLDELLADHAGSGAAERVVPELTAWRDENLSGLEDDPCSALDGTEKVASFFEAAMGPLAALADGVADRLPDGMYRCGLAHFDAGEFPSAENVMERFVERYPDLPELAYAERVRTAAIIARVYPESGRERPSAVPAGGPVSVFRIYNYSPWPAKYYFTGPDTGSVELAGCDACTFPDPWAAADGCTDLSADYPSATLTLPAGSYYFLQASGSLSITNRPVDWVPFELEPGASYWVCVAG
;
A
#
# COMPACT_ATOMS: atom_id res chain seq x y z
N MET A 1 -11.14 54.12 -30.68
CA MET A 1 -10.49 55.44 -30.59
C MET A 1 -9.00 55.23 -30.80
N SER A 2 -8.44 55.94 -31.79
CA SER A 2 -7.01 56.24 -32.05
C SER A 2 -5.99 55.10 -32.01
N GLY A 3 -5.14 54.89 -33.02
CA GLY A 3 -4.82 55.65 -34.21
C GLY A 3 -3.47 55.15 -34.74
N ALA A 4 -3.37 54.94 -36.05
CA ALA A 4 -2.11 54.95 -36.82
C ALA A 4 -1.53 56.41 -36.81
N PRO A 5 -0.35 56.77 -37.39
CA PRO A 5 0.35 56.08 -38.49
C PRO A 5 1.92 56.25 -38.63
N ALA A 6 2.44 55.61 -39.68
CA ALA A 6 3.40 56.03 -40.74
C ALA A 6 4.87 56.47 -40.48
N ASP A 7 5.72 55.89 -41.36
CA ASP A 7 6.85 56.39 -42.16
C ASP A 7 8.09 57.05 -41.54
N GLU A 8 9.28 56.55 -41.93
CA GLU A 8 10.35 57.42 -42.45
C GLU A 8 11.32 56.69 -43.40
N ILE A 9 11.51 57.30 -44.57
CA ILE A 9 12.48 57.00 -45.63
C ILE A 9 13.71 57.87 -45.37
N VAL A 10 14.93 57.31 -45.45
CA VAL A 10 16.15 58.11 -45.62
C VAL A 10 17.06 57.50 -46.69
N THR A 11 17.11 58.21 -47.82
CA THR A 11 18.14 58.17 -48.87
C THR A 11 19.04 59.39 -48.73
N ALA A 12 20.36 59.23 -48.83
CA ALA A 12 21.29 60.23 -49.35
C ALA A 12 22.57 59.49 -49.82
N ASP A 13 23.02 59.46 -51.07
CA ASP A 13 23.44 60.50 -52.03
C ASP A 13 24.99 60.70 -52.03
N GLU A 14 25.61 60.12 -53.08
CA GLU A 14 26.72 60.56 -53.99
C GLU A 14 27.88 61.51 -53.54
N PRO A 15 28.88 61.90 -54.38
CA PRO A 15 29.45 61.35 -55.65
C PRO A 15 31.00 61.29 -55.65
N GLY A 16 31.61 60.86 -56.76
CA GLY A 16 33.03 61.11 -57.03
C GLY A 16 33.57 60.55 -58.36
N VAL A 17 33.34 61.30 -59.43
CA VAL A 17 33.99 61.15 -60.76
C VAL A 17 35.19 62.11 -60.82
N ASP A 18 36.37 61.65 -61.26
CA ASP A 18 37.15 62.35 -62.31
C ASP A 18 38.40 61.60 -62.82
N ASP A 19 38.50 61.61 -64.14
CA ASP A 19 39.66 61.77 -65.05
C ASP A 19 40.91 60.84 -65.06
N GLY A 20 41.18 60.31 -66.26
CA GLY A 20 42.50 59.82 -66.71
C GLY A 20 43.50 60.97 -66.98
N PRO A 21 44.73 60.73 -67.47
CA PRO A 21 44.99 60.03 -68.75
C PRO A 21 46.35 59.28 -68.84
N GLU A 22 46.71 58.91 -70.08
CA GLU A 22 48.06 58.69 -70.64
C GLU A 22 48.68 57.28 -70.71
N ALA A 23 49.48 57.12 -71.77
CA ALA A 23 49.72 55.90 -72.53
C ALA A 23 51.21 55.54 -72.63
N GLY A 24 51.50 54.23 -72.54
CA GLY A 24 52.64 53.50 -73.14
C GLY A 24 54.02 53.56 -72.43
N PRO A 25 55.01 52.71 -72.77
CA PRO A 25 54.99 51.43 -73.52
C PRO A 25 55.78 50.25 -72.86
N ALA A 26 55.50 49.04 -73.37
CA ALA A 26 56.35 47.85 -73.62
C ALA A 26 57.44 47.29 -72.64
N ASP A 27 57.58 45.95 -72.74
CA ASP A 27 58.57 44.99 -72.21
C ASP A 27 58.46 44.66 -70.71
N GLU A 28 58.39 43.40 -70.27
CA GLU A 28 59.31 42.31 -70.59
C GLU A 28 58.65 40.92 -70.39
N SER A 29 58.75 40.08 -71.41
CA SER A 29 58.21 38.71 -71.46
C SER A 29 59.00 37.75 -70.57
N ALA A 30 58.48 37.48 -69.36
CA ALA A 30 59.00 36.43 -68.49
C ALA A 30 58.46 35.05 -68.91
N ALA A 31 59.36 34.15 -69.30
CA ALA A 31 59.05 32.77 -69.67
C ALA A 31 58.30 32.03 -68.54
N PRO A 32 57.28 31.20 -68.86
CA PRO A 32 56.51 30.48 -67.86
C PRO A 32 57.37 29.45 -67.13
N ALA A 33 57.47 29.61 -65.81
CA ALA A 33 58.12 28.65 -64.92
C ALA A 33 57.48 27.25 -65.05
N ALA A 34 58.33 26.22 -65.08
CA ALA A 34 57.90 24.83 -65.15
C ALA A 34 56.94 24.47 -63.99
N PRO A 35 55.84 23.74 -64.24
CA PRO A 35 54.88 23.37 -63.21
C PRO A 35 55.53 22.47 -62.15
N GLY A 36 55.65 22.98 -60.92
CA GLY A 36 56.28 22.29 -59.80
C GLY A 36 55.48 21.09 -59.25
N PRO A 37 56.12 20.19 -58.48
CA PRO A 37 55.51 19.00 -57.85
C PRO A 37 54.36 19.29 -56.86
N GLY A 38 54.03 20.56 -56.61
CA GLY A 38 52.96 20.99 -55.70
C GLY A 38 51.57 20.55 -56.16
N ALA A 39 51.25 20.63 -57.46
CA ALA A 39 49.89 20.39 -57.96
C ALA A 39 49.36 18.97 -57.66
N ALA A 40 50.23 17.96 -57.68
CA ALA A 40 49.83 16.58 -57.35
C ALA A 40 49.56 16.39 -55.86
N ARG A 41 50.32 17.08 -54.99
CA ARG A 41 50.09 17.06 -53.53
C ARG A 41 48.80 17.82 -53.19
N THR A 42 48.58 18.97 -53.82
CA THR A 42 47.35 19.76 -53.63
C THR A 42 46.11 18.99 -54.08
N ALA A 43 46.14 18.32 -55.24
CA ALA A 43 45.02 17.50 -55.69
C ALA A 43 44.72 16.31 -54.76
N ALA A 44 45.75 15.67 -54.19
CA ALA A 44 45.57 14.61 -53.21
C ALA A 44 44.92 15.11 -51.92
N LEU A 45 45.43 16.23 -51.37
CA LEU A 45 44.89 16.87 -50.17
C LEU A 45 43.44 17.34 -50.38
N LEU A 46 43.14 17.94 -51.54
CA LEU A 46 41.78 18.38 -51.86
C LEU A 46 40.81 17.21 -52.01
N ASN A 47 41.26 16.04 -52.48
CA ASN A 47 40.42 14.84 -52.58
C ASN A 47 40.20 14.14 -51.22
N LEU A 48 41.07 14.36 -50.23
CA LEU A 48 40.85 13.86 -48.85
C LEU A 48 39.65 14.51 -48.16
N THR A 49 39.12 15.62 -48.70
CA THR A 49 37.87 16.22 -48.21
C THR A 49 36.64 15.39 -48.54
N GLY A 50 36.76 14.35 -49.39
CA GLY A 50 35.65 13.51 -49.84
C GLY A 50 34.75 14.16 -50.90
N LEU A 51 34.96 15.45 -51.21
CA LEU A 51 34.17 16.20 -52.21
C LEU A 51 34.73 16.12 -53.64
N GLY A 52 35.86 15.43 -53.83
CA GLY A 52 36.50 15.29 -55.15
C GLY A 52 37.10 16.60 -55.71
N LEU A 53 37.36 17.60 -54.87
CA LEU A 53 37.82 18.93 -55.28
C LEU A 53 39.17 18.92 -56.02
N GLY A 54 40.00 17.89 -55.80
CA GLY A 54 41.22 17.68 -56.58
C GLY A 54 40.92 17.34 -58.04
N TYR A 55 39.84 16.59 -58.32
CA TYR A 55 39.38 16.34 -59.68
C TYR A 55 38.78 17.58 -60.34
N LEU A 56 38.08 18.42 -59.57
CA LEU A 56 37.56 19.70 -60.04
C LEU A 56 38.72 20.62 -60.49
N ALA A 57 39.77 20.76 -59.65
CA ALA A 57 40.96 21.55 -59.97
C ALA A 57 41.72 21.02 -61.20
N LEU A 58 41.60 19.73 -61.50
CA LEU A 58 42.20 19.07 -62.67
C LEU A 58 41.28 19.02 -63.90
N GLY A 59 40.06 19.59 -63.83
CA GLY A 59 39.05 19.53 -64.90
C GLY A 59 38.54 18.11 -65.21
N ALA A 60 38.62 17.20 -64.25
CA ALA A 60 38.30 15.78 -64.41
C ALA A 60 36.85 15.46 -64.02
N TRP A 61 35.88 16.05 -64.71
CA TRP A 61 34.46 16.02 -64.37
C TRP A 61 33.88 14.62 -64.13
N LEU A 62 34.22 13.62 -64.96
CA LEU A 62 33.74 12.24 -64.78
C LEU A 62 34.23 11.63 -63.45
N ARG A 63 35.46 11.93 -63.04
CA ARG A 63 36.02 11.44 -61.77
C ARG A 63 35.47 12.20 -60.58
N LEU A 64 35.20 13.50 -60.74
CA LEU A 64 34.48 14.28 -59.74
C LEU A 64 33.08 13.70 -59.51
N ALA A 65 32.32 13.44 -60.56
CA ALA A 65 30.97 12.86 -60.45
C ALA A 65 31.01 11.48 -59.78
N ALA A 66 31.96 10.62 -60.14
CA ALA A 66 32.15 9.33 -59.48
C ALA A 66 32.53 9.47 -58.00
N ALA A 67 33.44 10.39 -57.65
CA ALA A 67 33.81 10.65 -56.27
C ALA A 67 32.61 11.15 -55.44
N LEU A 68 31.83 12.08 -55.99
CA LEU A 68 30.61 12.59 -55.34
C LEU A 68 29.56 11.49 -55.17
N LEU A 69 29.35 10.62 -56.17
CA LEU A 69 28.42 9.48 -56.07
C LEU A 69 28.86 8.48 -55.01
N VAL A 70 30.16 8.16 -54.92
CA VAL A 70 30.69 7.26 -53.90
C VAL A 70 30.51 7.87 -52.51
N THR A 71 30.88 9.16 -52.33
CA THR A 71 30.72 9.85 -51.05
C THR A 71 29.25 9.98 -50.66
N ALA A 72 28.36 10.33 -51.60
CA ALA A 72 26.92 10.40 -51.38
C ALA A 72 26.32 9.03 -51.05
N GLY A 73 26.76 7.97 -51.73
CA GLY A 73 26.34 6.60 -51.44
C GLY A 73 26.76 6.16 -50.04
N LEU A 74 28.00 6.46 -49.64
CA LEU A 74 28.49 6.16 -48.29
C LEU A 74 27.73 6.96 -47.22
N LEU A 75 27.47 8.24 -47.48
CA LEU A 75 26.63 9.06 -46.60
C LEU A 75 25.20 8.54 -46.54
N LEU A 76 24.59 8.10 -47.63
CA LEU A 76 23.24 7.53 -47.64
C LEU A 76 23.14 6.18 -46.91
N VAL A 77 24.24 5.43 -46.81
CA VAL A 77 24.27 4.20 -46.02
C VAL A 77 24.53 4.48 -44.53
N VAL A 78 25.26 5.56 -44.23
CA VAL A 78 25.55 6.02 -42.86
C VAL A 78 24.45 6.93 -42.28
N LEU A 79 23.67 7.63 -43.09
CA LEU A 79 22.59 8.51 -42.60
C LEU A 79 21.39 7.79 -41.98
N PRO A 80 20.93 6.59 -42.43
CA PRO A 80 19.84 5.88 -41.79
C PRO A 80 20.28 5.20 -40.48
N VAL A 81 21.21 5.81 -39.74
CA VAL A 81 21.69 5.31 -38.44
C VAL A 81 20.52 5.26 -37.47
N THR A 82 20.14 4.03 -37.19
CA THR A 82 19.32 3.64 -36.08
C THR A 82 20.08 3.92 -34.78
N TRP A 83 19.33 4.13 -33.70
CA TRP A 83 19.77 4.47 -32.33
C TRP A 83 20.85 3.55 -31.72
N GLN A 84 21.25 2.48 -32.41
CA GLN A 84 22.23 1.49 -31.95
C GLN A 84 23.69 1.84 -32.28
N GLY A 85 23.93 2.99 -32.95
CA GLY A 85 25.27 3.48 -33.27
C GLY A 85 25.86 2.85 -34.54
N THR A 86 26.71 3.61 -35.23
CA THR A 86 27.34 3.16 -36.48
C THR A 86 28.50 2.23 -36.17
N SER A 87 28.53 1.05 -36.79
CA SER A 87 29.67 0.12 -36.67
C SER A 87 30.99 0.81 -37.00
N PRO A 88 32.06 0.65 -36.20
CA PRO A 88 33.35 1.30 -36.42
C PRO A 88 33.97 0.99 -37.80
N TRP A 89 33.57 -0.12 -38.41
CA TRP A 89 33.99 -0.52 -39.76
C TRP A 89 33.55 0.46 -40.85
N TRP A 90 32.46 1.21 -40.65
CA TRP A 90 32.04 2.25 -41.61
C TRP A 90 33.02 3.42 -41.65
N PHE A 91 33.62 3.79 -40.51
CA PHE A 91 34.70 4.79 -40.48
C PHE A 91 35.93 4.30 -41.24
N VAL A 92 36.31 3.03 -41.05
CA VAL A 92 37.43 2.40 -41.76
C VAL A 92 37.17 2.38 -43.27
N ALA A 93 35.96 1.98 -43.69
CA ALA A 93 35.55 1.97 -45.08
C ALA A 93 35.61 3.37 -45.70
N TYR A 94 35.09 4.39 -44.99
CA TYR A 94 35.13 5.77 -45.45
C TYR A 94 36.56 6.30 -45.58
N LEU A 95 37.42 6.09 -44.58
CA LEU A 95 38.84 6.47 -44.64
C LEU A 95 39.59 5.78 -45.79
N THR A 96 39.26 4.51 -46.06
CA THR A 96 39.84 3.75 -47.17
C THR A 96 39.44 4.35 -48.52
N VAL A 97 38.17 4.75 -48.67
CA VAL A 97 37.69 5.44 -49.86
C VAL A 97 38.39 6.78 -50.04
N LEU A 98 38.51 7.59 -48.98
CA LEU A 98 39.23 8.88 -49.03
C LEU A 98 40.69 8.69 -49.45
N ALA A 99 41.38 7.71 -48.88
CA ALA A 99 42.75 7.38 -49.27
C ALA A 99 42.83 6.97 -50.74
N GLY A 100 41.89 6.15 -51.22
CA GLY A 100 41.79 5.77 -52.63
C GLY A 100 41.60 6.98 -53.56
N LEU A 101 40.70 7.91 -53.22
CA LEU A 101 40.46 9.14 -53.98
C LEU A 101 41.67 10.08 -53.99
N ALA A 102 42.42 10.15 -52.88
CA ALA A 102 43.64 10.94 -52.79
C ALA A 102 44.77 10.36 -53.66
N VAL A 103 44.96 9.03 -53.61
CA VAL A 103 45.95 8.30 -54.41
C VAL A 103 45.63 8.43 -55.91
N ASP A 104 44.38 8.23 -56.32
CA ASP A 104 43.99 8.39 -57.72
C ASP A 104 44.13 9.84 -58.20
N GLY A 105 43.75 10.83 -57.38
CA GLY A 105 43.97 12.25 -57.66
C GLY A 105 45.44 12.59 -57.90
N TRP A 106 46.34 12.08 -57.04
CA TRP A 106 47.79 12.25 -57.16
C TRP A 106 48.35 11.67 -58.47
N PHE A 107 47.97 10.43 -58.82
CA PHE A 107 48.40 9.80 -60.06
C PHE A 107 47.86 10.53 -61.29
N THR A 108 46.62 11.01 -61.24
CA THR A 108 45.97 11.74 -62.33
C THR A 108 46.67 13.07 -62.59
N ALA A 109 46.97 13.83 -61.54
CA ALA A 109 47.72 15.08 -61.63
C ALA A 109 49.11 14.86 -62.25
N ARG A 110 49.84 13.83 -61.80
CA ARG A 110 51.15 13.46 -62.38
C ARG A 110 51.07 13.10 -63.85
N ARG A 111 50.06 12.32 -64.27
CA ARG A 111 49.87 11.93 -65.68
C ARG A 111 49.54 13.13 -66.57
N ARG A 112 48.75 14.10 -66.08
CA ARG A 112 48.42 15.32 -66.84
C ARG A 112 49.59 16.32 -66.91
N ALA A 113 50.37 16.45 -65.83
CA ALA A 113 51.59 17.26 -65.82
C ALA A 113 52.60 16.80 -66.88
N ARG A 114 52.80 15.48 -67.03
CA ARG A 114 53.65 14.90 -68.10
C ARG A 114 53.16 15.19 -69.52
N ARG A 115 51.88 15.56 -69.70
CA ARG A 115 51.26 15.85 -71.01
C ARG A 115 51.15 17.36 -71.29
N GLY A 116 51.73 18.22 -70.44
CA GLY A 116 51.75 19.67 -70.63
C GLY A 116 50.39 20.38 -70.52
N ARG A 117 49.35 19.72 -69.99
CA ARG A 117 47.96 20.26 -69.93
C ARG A 117 47.58 20.78 -68.54
N VAL A 118 48.43 21.57 -67.90
CA VAL A 118 48.14 22.08 -66.55
C VAL A 118 48.09 23.61 -66.58
N GLY A 119 46.97 24.15 -67.07
CA GLY A 119 46.56 25.54 -66.87
C GLY A 119 45.42 25.56 -65.86
N GLY A 120 45.74 25.38 -64.59
CA GLY A 120 44.76 25.44 -63.49
C GLY A 120 45.01 26.70 -62.66
N PRO A 121 43.96 27.42 -62.21
CA PRO A 121 44.11 28.66 -61.45
C PRO A 121 44.91 28.44 -60.16
N ALA A 122 45.84 29.36 -59.86
CA ALA A 122 46.81 29.29 -58.76
C ALA A 122 46.19 29.39 -57.33
N ILE A 123 44.86 29.36 -57.21
CA ILE A 123 44.10 29.62 -55.98
C ILE A 123 43.99 28.35 -55.08
N ALA A 124 44.45 27.19 -55.56
CA ALA A 124 44.16 25.89 -54.97
C ALA A 124 44.81 25.51 -53.60
N PRO A 125 45.99 25.99 -53.19
CA PRO A 125 46.62 25.49 -51.95
C PRO A 125 46.11 26.17 -50.67
N ALA A 126 45.68 27.43 -50.72
CA ALA A 126 45.23 28.17 -49.53
C ALA A 126 43.87 27.69 -49.00
N ALA A 127 42.96 27.26 -49.89
CA ALA A 127 41.63 26.78 -49.51
C ALA A 127 41.62 25.31 -49.02
N ALA A 128 42.66 24.53 -49.32
CA ALA A 128 42.67 23.08 -49.04
C ALA A 128 42.69 22.74 -47.55
N TRP A 129 43.49 23.47 -46.75
CA TRP A 129 43.58 23.27 -45.30
C TRP A 129 42.30 23.61 -44.53
N PRO A 130 41.64 24.77 -44.71
CA PRO A 130 40.38 25.05 -44.01
C PRO A 130 39.26 24.08 -44.41
N LEU A 131 39.21 23.63 -45.66
CA LEU A 131 38.26 22.60 -46.10
C LEU A 131 38.53 21.23 -45.45
N LEU A 132 39.80 20.88 -45.21
CA LEU A 132 40.16 19.65 -44.53
C LEU A 132 39.83 19.70 -43.03
N ALA A 133 39.91 20.89 -42.41
CA ALA A 133 39.54 21.12 -41.01
C ALA A 133 38.02 21.05 -40.76
N LEU A 134 37.19 21.31 -41.78
CA LEU A 134 35.73 21.19 -41.69
C LEU A 134 35.26 19.76 -41.41
N VAL A 135 36.00 18.73 -41.84
CA VAL A 135 35.61 17.32 -41.63
C VAL A 135 35.68 16.92 -40.15
N PRO A 136 36.83 17.04 -39.44
CA PRO A 136 36.87 16.74 -38.01
C PRO A 136 36.00 17.70 -37.18
N ALA A 137 35.87 18.97 -37.60
CA ALA A 137 34.95 19.90 -36.97
C ALA A 137 33.49 19.44 -37.11
N GLY A 138 33.09 18.97 -38.29
CA GLY A 138 31.76 18.43 -38.57
C GLY A 138 31.45 17.15 -37.78
N ILE A 139 32.44 16.26 -37.61
CA ILE A 139 32.29 15.05 -36.78
C ILE A 139 32.13 15.44 -35.31
N ALA A 140 32.93 16.38 -34.81
CA ALA A 140 32.84 16.87 -33.45
C ALA A 140 31.49 17.57 -33.17
N THR A 141 31.03 18.44 -34.07
CA THR A 141 29.73 19.09 -33.93
C THR A 141 28.57 18.10 -34.02
N TYR A 142 28.64 17.11 -34.92
CA TYR A 142 27.64 16.05 -34.98
C TYR A 142 27.59 15.22 -33.69
N ALA A 143 28.74 14.83 -33.13
CA ALA A 143 28.80 14.10 -31.87
C ALA A 143 28.21 14.90 -30.70
N ILE A 144 28.50 16.21 -30.64
CA ILE A 144 27.92 17.13 -29.64
C ILE A 144 26.39 17.21 -29.80
N VAL A 145 25.91 17.38 -31.04
CA VAL A 145 24.47 17.46 -31.33
C VAL A 145 23.76 16.14 -31.00
N GLN A 146 24.34 15.00 -31.35
CA GLN A 146 23.77 13.68 -31.02
C GLN A 146 23.72 13.45 -29.51
N HIS A 147 24.75 13.84 -28.77
CA HIS A 147 24.76 13.73 -27.33
C HIS A 147 23.66 14.58 -26.69
N GLU A 148 23.49 15.83 -27.14
CA GLU A 148 22.44 16.73 -26.66
C GLU A 148 21.02 16.23 -27.02
N LEU A 149 20.84 15.64 -28.21
CA LEU A 149 19.55 15.02 -28.59
C LEU A 149 19.23 13.79 -27.73
N LEU A 150 20.24 12.98 -27.41
CA LEU A 150 20.08 11.85 -26.49
C LEU A 150 19.68 12.33 -25.09
N GLU A 151 20.38 13.33 -24.54
CA GLU A 151 20.05 13.89 -23.22
C GLU A 151 18.60 14.38 -23.17
N ARG A 152 18.15 15.18 -24.15
CA ARG A 152 16.74 15.66 -24.18
C ARG A 152 15.72 14.53 -24.27
N HIS A 153 16.03 13.49 -25.03
CA HIS A 153 15.14 12.34 -25.13
C HIS A 153 15.04 11.60 -23.79
N LEU A 154 16.17 11.39 -23.09
CA LEU A 154 16.18 10.77 -21.77
C LEU A 154 15.48 11.65 -20.74
N GLU A 155 15.70 12.97 -20.75
CA GLU A 155 14.98 13.92 -19.90
C GLU A 155 13.47 13.81 -20.11
N GLN A 156 13.02 13.66 -21.36
CA GLN A 156 11.60 13.48 -21.68
C GLN A 156 11.05 12.13 -21.16
N VAL A 157 11.81 11.05 -21.26
CA VAL A 157 11.43 9.73 -20.70
C VAL A 157 11.30 9.81 -19.18
N VAL A 158 12.30 10.37 -18.49
CA VAL A 158 12.27 10.58 -17.03
C VAL A 158 11.09 11.47 -16.63
N ALA A 159 10.87 12.59 -17.33
CA ALA A 159 9.77 13.50 -17.05
C ALA A 159 8.40 12.82 -17.26
N SER A 160 8.24 12.00 -18.29
CA SER A 160 7.01 11.23 -18.51
C SER A 160 6.77 10.23 -17.38
N ALA A 161 7.79 9.44 -17.02
CA ALA A 161 7.69 8.47 -15.93
C ALA A 161 7.29 9.12 -14.60
N MET A 162 7.88 10.29 -14.28
CA MET A 162 7.52 11.04 -13.08
C MET A 162 6.10 11.65 -13.17
N ALA A 163 5.68 12.11 -14.34
CA ALA A 163 4.32 12.65 -14.53
C ALA A 163 3.25 11.55 -14.40
N ASP A 164 3.51 10.36 -14.93
CA ASP A 164 2.60 9.22 -14.83
C ASP A 164 2.46 8.75 -13.37
N ALA A 165 3.57 8.72 -12.63
CA ALA A 165 3.53 8.41 -11.19
C ALA A 165 2.82 9.50 -10.38
N ALA A 166 3.05 10.78 -10.67
CA ALA A 166 2.37 11.88 -10.00
C ALA A 166 0.86 11.93 -10.31
N ALA A 167 0.42 11.41 -11.47
CA ALA A 167 -0.99 11.35 -11.82
C ALA A 167 -1.79 10.37 -10.96
N VAL A 168 -1.12 9.48 -10.21
CA VAL A 168 -1.73 8.44 -9.39
C VAL A 168 -1.46 8.62 -7.88
N ASP A 169 -0.87 9.75 -7.48
CA ASP A 169 -0.44 10.08 -6.11
C ASP A 169 -1.56 9.89 -5.06
N ASP A 170 -2.81 10.18 -5.44
CA ASP A 170 -3.98 10.10 -4.54
C ASP A 170 -4.74 8.75 -4.58
N LEU A 171 -4.34 7.79 -5.42
CA LEU A 171 -5.13 6.58 -5.69
C LEU A 171 -4.79 5.38 -4.78
N GLY A 172 -3.78 5.53 -3.92
CA GLY A 172 -3.24 4.46 -3.08
C GLY A 172 -2.50 3.38 -3.87
N TRP A 173 -1.65 2.59 -3.19
CA TRP A 173 -0.77 1.61 -3.85
C TRP A 173 -1.54 0.55 -4.67
N GLY A 174 -2.70 0.08 -4.17
CA GLY A 174 -3.51 -0.92 -4.89
C GLY A 174 -3.96 -0.49 -6.29
N SER A 175 -4.17 0.81 -6.52
CA SER A 175 -4.57 1.34 -7.83
C SER A 175 -3.40 1.95 -8.62
N ALA A 176 -2.40 2.48 -7.91
CA ALA A 176 -1.25 3.17 -8.49
C ALA A 176 -0.03 2.27 -8.76
N GLY A 177 0.02 1.10 -8.13
CA GLY A 177 1.22 0.26 -8.04
C GLY A 177 1.77 -0.17 -9.39
N GLU A 178 0.93 -0.51 -10.36
CA GLU A 178 1.37 -0.87 -11.71
C GLU A 178 2.03 0.32 -12.44
N THR A 179 1.46 1.51 -12.31
CA THR A 179 2.01 2.74 -12.90
C THR A 179 3.34 3.10 -12.25
N VAL A 180 3.42 3.06 -10.92
CA VAL A 180 4.67 3.30 -10.18
C VAL A 180 5.75 2.28 -10.56
N GLN A 181 5.39 1.01 -10.70
CA GLN A 181 6.28 -0.06 -11.16
C GLN A 181 6.83 0.20 -12.55
N ALA A 182 5.97 0.63 -13.48
CA ALA A 182 6.37 0.99 -14.84
C ALA A 182 7.32 2.19 -14.86
N SER A 183 6.97 3.28 -14.15
CA SER A 183 7.81 4.47 -14.03
C SER A 183 9.18 4.16 -13.42
N TYR A 184 9.20 3.32 -12.39
CA TYR A 184 10.45 2.84 -11.81
C TYR A 184 11.29 2.08 -12.83
N ALA A 185 10.70 1.13 -13.57
CA ALA A 185 11.40 0.34 -14.58
C ALA A 185 12.05 1.23 -15.65
N ASP A 186 11.35 2.28 -16.11
CA ASP A 186 11.90 3.25 -17.07
C ASP A 186 13.10 4.01 -16.49
N LEU A 187 13.02 4.47 -15.24
CA LEU A 187 14.13 5.13 -14.54
C LEU A 187 15.35 4.21 -14.40
N VAL A 188 15.13 2.96 -13.99
CA VAL A 188 16.20 1.95 -13.90
C VAL A 188 16.85 1.73 -15.26
N ASP A 189 16.04 1.59 -16.31
CA ASP A 189 16.50 1.33 -17.66
C ASP A 189 17.40 2.45 -18.20
N VAL A 190 17.06 3.72 -17.92
CA VAL A 190 17.91 4.88 -18.24
C VAL A 190 19.29 4.73 -17.61
N THR A 191 19.37 4.34 -16.34
CA THR A 191 20.66 4.17 -15.65
C THR A 191 21.46 2.97 -16.14
N ALA A 192 20.78 1.88 -16.51
CA ALA A 192 21.42 0.65 -16.98
C ALA A 192 21.99 0.81 -18.39
N ARG A 193 21.22 1.40 -19.31
CA ARG A 193 21.62 1.57 -20.72
C ARG A 193 22.54 2.77 -20.93
N TYR A 194 22.37 3.84 -20.16
CA TYR A 194 23.06 5.12 -20.39
C TYR A 194 23.80 5.66 -19.16
N PRO A 195 24.69 4.90 -18.51
CA PRO A 195 25.26 5.25 -17.21
C PRO A 195 26.12 6.53 -17.18
N ARG A 196 26.52 7.06 -18.34
CA ARG A 196 27.40 8.24 -18.47
C ARG A 196 26.67 9.54 -18.78
N THR A 197 25.35 9.54 -18.90
CA THR A 197 24.56 10.75 -19.19
C THR A 197 24.31 11.56 -17.92
N ARG A 198 24.07 12.86 -18.09
CA ARG A 198 23.65 13.77 -17.01
C ARG A 198 22.29 13.35 -16.48
N THR A 199 21.38 12.96 -17.38
CA THR A 199 20.07 12.44 -16.99
C THR A 199 20.16 11.22 -16.07
N ALA A 200 20.99 10.23 -16.42
CA ALA A 200 21.22 9.04 -15.59
C ALA A 200 21.93 9.35 -14.25
N ALA A 201 22.54 10.54 -14.11
CA ALA A 201 23.11 10.99 -12.84
C ALA A 201 22.03 11.52 -11.88
N GLY A 202 20.93 12.09 -12.39
CA GLY A 202 19.81 12.59 -11.58
C GLY A 202 18.76 11.54 -11.21
N VAL A 203 18.76 10.37 -11.84
CA VAL A 203 17.78 9.29 -11.54
C VAL A 203 17.68 8.92 -10.05
N PRO A 204 18.77 8.83 -9.24
CA PRO A 204 18.64 8.53 -7.81
C PRO A 204 17.74 9.52 -7.04
N ASP A 205 17.78 10.80 -7.40
CA ASP A 205 16.95 11.83 -6.79
C ASP A 205 15.48 11.62 -7.21
N HIS A 206 15.24 11.38 -8.51
CA HIS A 206 13.90 11.06 -9.03
C HIS A 206 13.29 9.80 -8.42
N LEU A 207 14.09 8.74 -8.24
CA LEU A 207 13.64 7.53 -7.56
C LEU A 207 13.32 7.80 -6.08
N SER A 208 14.07 8.69 -5.42
CA SER A 208 13.80 9.07 -4.03
C SER A 208 12.52 9.90 -3.91
N ASP A 209 12.24 10.74 -4.90
CA ASP A 209 10.97 11.47 -5.00
C ASP A 209 9.81 10.53 -5.28
N LEU A 210 9.98 9.58 -6.21
CA LEU A 210 9.00 8.54 -6.51
C LEU A 210 8.68 7.67 -5.30
N TYR A 211 9.70 7.26 -4.53
CA TYR A 211 9.52 6.50 -3.30
C TYR A 211 8.65 7.27 -2.29
N ARG A 212 8.93 8.58 -2.13
CA ARG A 212 8.21 9.43 -1.18
C ARG A 212 6.78 9.71 -1.62
N SER A 213 6.56 9.96 -2.91
CA SER A 213 5.22 10.22 -3.45
C SER A 213 4.35 8.96 -3.44
N ALA A 214 4.95 7.80 -3.68
CA ALA A 214 4.23 6.52 -3.63
C ALA A 214 3.83 6.08 -2.21
N GLN A 215 4.28 6.76 -1.15
CA GLN A 215 3.79 6.48 0.20
C GLN A 215 2.34 6.96 0.31
N GLY A 216 1.43 6.03 0.60
CA GLY A 216 0.00 6.35 0.71
C GLY A 216 -0.34 7.19 1.94
N PRO A 217 -1.55 7.78 1.99
CA PRO A 217 -1.98 8.66 3.08
C PRO A 217 -2.12 7.95 4.43
N THR A 218 -2.17 6.62 4.45
CA THR A 218 -2.23 5.80 5.67
C THR A 218 -0.97 4.99 5.89
N GLU A 219 -0.75 4.57 7.14
CA GLU A 219 0.36 3.71 7.56
C GLU A 219 0.39 2.40 6.75
N CYS A 220 -0.79 1.81 6.51
CA CYS A 220 -0.93 0.54 5.79
C CYS A 220 -0.72 0.67 4.27
N GLU A 221 -1.19 1.75 3.64
CA GLU A 221 -0.89 1.97 2.22
C GLU A 221 0.60 2.27 2.00
N SER A 222 1.23 3.01 2.92
CA SER A 222 2.67 3.22 2.91
C SER A 222 3.46 1.93 3.06
N LEU A 223 2.99 0.98 3.88
CA LEU A 223 3.63 -0.32 4.07
C LEU A 223 3.72 -1.13 2.76
N GLU A 224 2.71 -1.10 1.90
CA GLU A 224 2.76 -1.82 0.62
C GLU A 224 3.86 -1.27 -0.30
N THR A 225 4.00 0.06 -0.37
CA THR A 225 5.09 0.74 -1.08
C THR A 225 6.44 0.35 -0.51
N ILE A 226 6.61 0.41 0.82
CA ILE A 226 7.85 0.06 1.50
C ILE A 226 8.22 -1.40 1.20
N ARG A 227 7.27 -2.33 1.31
CA ARG A 227 7.46 -3.75 0.99
C ARG A 227 7.93 -3.94 -0.45
N TRP A 228 7.28 -3.30 -1.41
CA TRP A 228 7.67 -3.43 -2.81
C TRP A 228 9.11 -2.95 -3.05
N PHE A 229 9.47 -1.74 -2.59
CA PHE A 229 10.84 -1.22 -2.72
C PHE A 229 11.89 -2.04 -1.96
N SER A 230 11.54 -2.60 -0.80
CA SER A 230 12.42 -3.51 -0.04
C SER A 230 12.62 -4.85 -0.76
N SER A 231 11.65 -5.32 -1.55
CA SER A 231 11.75 -6.60 -2.27
C SER A 231 12.63 -6.55 -3.52
N MET A 232 12.97 -5.36 -3.99
CA MET A 232 13.74 -5.18 -5.23
C MET A 232 15.17 -5.66 -5.13
N THR A 233 15.71 -6.18 -6.24
CA THR A 233 17.11 -6.56 -6.33
C THR A 233 18.04 -5.34 -6.34
N SER A 234 19.05 -5.33 -5.48
CA SER A 234 20.02 -4.22 -5.33
C SER A 234 21.06 -4.09 -6.46
N ASP A 235 20.98 -4.89 -7.51
CA ASP A 235 22.04 -5.08 -8.52
C ASP A 235 22.36 -3.83 -9.36
N VAL A 236 21.47 -2.84 -9.39
CA VAL A 236 21.77 -1.54 -9.99
C VAL A 236 22.31 -0.64 -8.89
N GLY A 237 23.64 -0.49 -8.80
CA GLY A 237 24.32 0.17 -7.68
C GLY A 237 23.87 1.62 -7.37
N LYS A 238 23.11 2.27 -8.26
CA LYS A 238 22.48 3.58 -8.01
C LYS A 238 21.12 3.52 -7.28
N ILE A 239 20.50 2.35 -7.18
CA ILE A 239 19.19 2.09 -6.56
C ILE A 239 19.32 1.55 -5.14
N GLN A 240 20.50 1.00 -4.81
CA GLN A 240 20.82 0.48 -3.48
C GLN A 240 20.42 1.42 -2.31
N PRO A 241 20.54 2.76 -2.39
CA PRO A 241 20.12 3.64 -1.30
C PRO A 241 18.63 3.53 -0.95
N ILE A 242 17.76 3.42 -1.95
CA ILE A 242 16.30 3.36 -1.73
C ILE A 242 15.90 1.99 -1.23
N HIS A 243 16.45 0.93 -1.83
CA HIS A 243 16.24 -0.43 -1.34
C HIS A 243 16.66 -0.57 0.12
N ARG A 244 17.84 -0.03 0.49
CA ARG A 244 18.31 -0.04 1.88
C ARG A 244 17.38 0.77 2.78
N ARG A 245 17.01 1.98 2.37
CA ARG A 245 16.07 2.83 3.11
C ARG A 245 14.73 2.13 3.35
N ALA A 246 14.13 1.54 2.32
CA ALA A 246 12.88 0.81 2.45
C ALA A 246 13.02 -0.42 3.35
N THR A 247 14.14 -1.14 3.25
CA THR A 247 14.43 -2.28 4.16
C THR A 247 14.58 -1.82 5.60
N ASP A 248 15.22 -0.67 5.84
CA ASP A 248 15.41 -0.09 7.18
C ASP A 248 14.08 0.45 7.75
N GLU A 249 13.19 1.00 6.92
CA GLU A 249 11.87 1.55 7.31
C GLU A 249 10.79 0.46 7.46
N LEU A 250 10.96 -0.71 6.82
CA LEU A 250 9.95 -1.79 6.78
C LEU A 250 9.46 -2.22 8.17
N PRO A 251 10.33 -2.50 9.17
CA PRO A 251 9.84 -2.91 10.49
C PRO A 251 8.97 -1.86 11.17
N ASP A 252 9.33 -0.59 11.07
CA ASP A 252 8.55 0.51 11.65
C ASP A 252 7.20 0.68 10.92
N GLY A 253 7.19 0.50 9.60
CA GLY A 253 5.95 0.50 8.80
C GLY A 253 5.01 -0.64 9.16
N VAL A 254 5.54 -1.85 9.40
CA VAL A 254 4.73 -3.01 9.84
C VAL A 254 4.10 -2.73 11.20
N LEU A 255 4.87 -2.21 12.17
CA LEU A 255 4.36 -1.86 13.49
C LEU A 255 3.29 -0.76 13.42
N ALA A 256 3.51 0.29 12.60
CA ALA A 256 2.56 1.38 12.45
C ALA A 256 1.23 0.91 11.85
N CYS A 257 1.27 0.10 10.80
CA CYS A 257 0.04 -0.47 10.22
C CYS A 257 -0.67 -1.44 11.19
N ALA A 258 0.08 -2.25 11.94
CA ALA A 258 -0.50 -3.10 12.97
C ALA A 258 -1.22 -2.27 14.05
N GLY A 259 -0.63 -1.16 14.50
CA GLY A 259 -1.23 -0.21 15.43
C GLY A 259 -2.54 0.39 14.90
N ALA A 260 -2.56 0.83 13.64
CA ALA A 260 -3.78 1.36 13.02
C ALA A 260 -4.93 0.34 13.00
N HIS A 261 -4.65 -0.94 12.74
CA HIS A 261 -5.66 -2.00 12.80
C HIS A 261 -6.05 -2.38 14.23
N LEU A 262 -5.15 -2.25 15.22
CA LEU A 262 -5.50 -2.39 16.63
C LEU A 262 -6.50 -1.32 17.06
N ASP A 263 -6.27 -0.06 16.68
CA ASP A 263 -7.16 1.07 16.98
C ASP A 263 -8.51 0.93 16.27
N GLY A 264 -8.53 0.35 15.07
CA GLY A 264 -9.75 -0.04 14.34
C GLY A 264 -10.48 -1.27 14.91
N ALA A 265 -9.91 -1.93 15.93
CA ALA A 265 -10.38 -3.20 16.50
C ALA A 265 -10.48 -4.33 15.46
N GLU A 266 -9.47 -4.46 14.61
CA GLU A 266 -9.34 -5.45 13.54
C GLU A 266 -8.21 -6.46 13.84
N PRO A 267 -8.36 -7.32 14.88
CA PRO A 267 -7.30 -8.21 15.35
C PRO A 267 -6.84 -9.21 14.30
N ALA A 268 -7.75 -9.62 13.40
CA ALA A 268 -7.45 -10.57 12.33
C ALA A 268 -6.42 -10.05 11.31
N ILE A 269 -6.22 -8.72 11.23
CA ILE A 269 -5.21 -8.09 10.38
C ILE A 269 -3.98 -7.71 11.18
N ALA A 270 -4.17 -7.18 12.40
CA ALA A 270 -3.06 -6.77 13.27
C ALA A 270 -2.16 -7.94 13.70
N VAL A 271 -2.72 -9.09 14.10
CA VAL A 271 -1.93 -10.24 14.60
C VAL A 271 -0.91 -10.74 13.56
N PRO A 272 -1.28 -11.02 12.29
CA PRO A 272 -0.31 -11.43 11.28
C PRO A 272 0.83 -10.43 11.05
N LEU A 273 0.56 -9.12 11.15
CA LEU A 273 1.59 -8.09 10.98
C LEU A 273 2.57 -8.09 12.16
N LEU A 274 2.08 -8.22 13.39
CA LEU A 274 2.94 -8.32 14.56
C LEU A 274 3.75 -9.64 14.56
N ASP A 275 3.15 -10.74 14.09
CA ASP A 275 3.85 -12.01 13.91
C ASP A 275 4.97 -11.89 12.86
N GLU A 276 4.71 -11.25 11.71
CA GLU A 276 5.73 -10.93 10.70
C GLU A 276 6.87 -10.10 11.31
N LEU A 277 6.53 -9.04 12.05
CA LEU A 277 7.51 -8.17 12.69
C LEU A 277 8.40 -8.94 13.68
N LEU A 278 7.83 -9.81 14.50
CA LEU A 278 8.56 -10.59 15.48
C LEU A 278 9.34 -11.76 14.87
N ALA A 279 8.89 -12.32 13.75
CA ALA A 279 9.54 -13.44 13.07
C ALA A 279 10.65 -12.99 12.12
N ASP A 280 10.34 -12.05 11.22
CA ASP A 280 11.20 -11.64 10.11
C ASP A 280 12.08 -10.43 10.46
N HIS A 281 11.69 -9.67 11.49
CA HIS A 281 12.35 -8.44 11.90
C HIS A 281 12.68 -8.38 13.41
N ALA A 282 12.90 -9.54 14.04
CA ALA A 282 13.14 -9.70 15.48
C ALA A 282 14.24 -8.80 16.08
N GLY A 283 15.25 -8.42 15.28
CA GLY A 283 16.37 -7.57 15.72
C GLY A 283 16.17 -6.07 15.48
N SER A 284 14.98 -5.65 15.03
CA SER A 284 14.67 -4.24 14.76
C SER A 284 14.22 -3.50 16.03
N GLY A 285 14.41 -2.18 16.05
CA GLY A 285 13.87 -1.34 17.13
C GLY A 285 12.34 -1.37 17.20
N ALA A 286 11.65 -1.61 16.08
CA ALA A 286 10.20 -1.84 16.05
C ALA A 286 9.80 -3.11 16.82
N ALA A 287 10.50 -4.24 16.59
CA ALA A 287 10.24 -5.48 17.32
C ALA A 287 10.43 -5.32 18.84
N GLU A 288 11.43 -4.55 19.28
CA GLU A 288 11.63 -4.23 20.70
C GLU A 288 10.47 -3.39 21.30
N ARG A 289 9.78 -2.60 20.48
CA ARG A 289 8.64 -1.75 20.89
C ARG A 289 7.30 -2.47 20.94
N VAL A 290 7.14 -3.62 20.29
CA VAL A 290 5.87 -4.37 20.21
C VAL A 290 5.27 -4.61 21.60
N VAL A 291 6.04 -5.20 22.51
CA VAL A 291 5.56 -5.55 23.85
C VAL A 291 5.15 -4.32 24.67
N PRO A 292 5.98 -3.27 24.83
CA PRO A 292 5.58 -2.09 25.60
C PRO A 292 4.42 -1.31 24.96
N GLU A 293 4.37 -1.18 23.63
CA GLU A 293 3.26 -0.48 22.95
C GLU A 293 1.94 -1.25 23.10
N LEU A 294 1.96 -2.56 22.91
CA LEU A 294 0.77 -3.40 23.07
C LEU A 294 0.31 -3.49 24.54
N THR A 295 1.26 -3.43 25.48
CA THR A 295 0.95 -3.30 26.92
C THR A 295 0.23 -1.99 27.21
N ALA A 296 0.73 -0.87 26.67
CA ALA A 296 0.11 0.44 26.85
C ALA A 296 -1.28 0.49 26.22
N TRP A 297 -1.44 0.00 24.99
CA TRP A 297 -2.72 -0.10 24.29
C TRP A 297 -3.73 -0.95 25.07
N ARG A 298 -3.30 -2.11 25.59
CA ARG A 298 -4.13 -2.97 26.45
C ARG A 298 -4.59 -2.18 27.67
N ASP A 299 -3.66 -1.61 28.43
CA ASP A 299 -3.96 -0.94 29.70
C ASP A 299 -4.89 0.27 29.49
N GLU A 300 -4.73 1.01 28.39
CA GLU A 300 -5.64 2.09 27.99
C GLU A 300 -7.05 1.57 27.73
N ASN A 301 -7.20 0.50 26.95
CA ASN A 301 -8.51 -0.08 26.66
C ASN A 301 -9.17 -0.74 27.88
N LEU A 302 -8.39 -1.28 28.82
CA LEU A 302 -8.90 -1.86 30.06
C LEU A 302 -9.30 -0.81 31.10
N SER A 303 -8.76 0.41 31.03
CA SER A 303 -8.98 1.46 32.04
C SER A 303 -10.46 1.84 32.19
N GLY A 304 -11.21 1.79 31.09
CA GLY A 304 -12.65 2.08 31.10
C GLY A 304 -13.48 1.15 32.00
N LEU A 305 -13.00 -0.08 32.27
CA LEU A 305 -13.67 -1.01 33.18
C LEU A 305 -13.71 -0.52 34.62
N GLU A 306 -12.75 0.32 35.02
CA GLU A 306 -12.66 0.82 36.39
C GLU A 306 -13.73 1.88 36.64
N ASP A 307 -13.91 2.79 35.67
CA ASP A 307 -14.79 3.97 35.74
C ASP A 307 -16.23 3.69 35.31
N ASP A 308 -16.43 3.11 34.13
CA ASP A 308 -17.74 2.80 33.54
C ASP A 308 -17.69 1.42 32.86
N PRO A 309 -17.80 0.34 33.65
CA PRO A 309 -17.63 -1.02 33.14
C PRO A 309 -18.63 -1.40 32.06
N CYS A 310 -19.82 -0.80 32.04
CA CYS A 310 -20.83 -1.14 31.03
C CYS A 310 -20.53 -0.52 29.68
N SER A 311 -20.14 0.76 29.64
CA SER A 311 -19.76 1.40 28.38
C SER A 311 -18.46 0.82 27.79
N ALA A 312 -17.55 0.34 28.64
CA ALA A 312 -16.25 -0.19 28.24
C ALA A 312 -16.24 -1.68 27.86
N LEU A 313 -17.31 -2.43 28.19
CA LEU A 313 -17.31 -3.90 28.07
C LEU A 313 -17.08 -4.37 26.63
N ASP A 314 -17.81 -3.83 25.66
CA ASP A 314 -17.71 -4.27 24.25
C ASP A 314 -16.31 -4.01 23.65
N GLY A 315 -15.68 -2.88 24.00
CA GLY A 315 -14.31 -2.57 23.56
C GLY A 315 -13.29 -3.52 24.20
N THR A 316 -13.46 -3.78 25.49
CA THR A 316 -12.62 -4.71 26.26
C THR A 316 -12.73 -6.15 25.74
N GLU A 317 -13.93 -6.62 25.40
CA GLU A 317 -14.13 -7.97 24.85
C GLU A 317 -13.40 -8.14 23.50
N LYS A 318 -13.30 -7.09 22.69
CA LYS A 318 -12.50 -7.10 21.46
C LYS A 318 -11.00 -7.21 21.76
N VAL A 319 -10.53 -6.50 22.78
CA VAL A 319 -9.14 -6.61 23.27
C VAL A 319 -8.86 -8.02 23.76
N ALA A 320 -9.78 -8.62 24.53
CA ALA A 320 -9.65 -10.02 24.97
C ALA A 320 -9.57 -10.99 23.78
N SER A 321 -10.45 -10.84 22.79
CA SER A 321 -10.44 -11.62 21.55
C SER A 321 -9.10 -11.52 20.80
N PHE A 322 -8.50 -10.33 20.74
CA PHE A 322 -7.16 -10.14 20.17
C PHE A 322 -6.12 -11.01 20.90
N PHE A 323 -6.07 -10.94 22.24
CA PHE A 323 -5.08 -11.69 23.02
C PHE A 323 -5.35 -13.20 23.04
N GLU A 324 -6.59 -13.64 22.87
CA GLU A 324 -6.94 -15.05 22.66
C GLU A 324 -6.44 -15.61 21.33
N ALA A 325 -6.41 -14.77 20.28
CA ALA A 325 -5.87 -15.13 18.98
C ALA A 325 -4.34 -15.01 18.90
N ALA A 326 -3.74 -14.22 19.80
CA ALA A 326 -2.30 -13.97 19.81
C ALA A 326 -1.49 -15.21 20.20
N MET A 327 -0.31 -15.36 19.60
CA MET A 327 0.59 -16.49 19.84
C MET A 327 1.95 -16.04 20.37
N GLY A 328 2.74 -16.98 20.89
CA GLY A 328 4.13 -16.75 21.26
C GLY A 328 4.30 -15.67 22.36
N PRO A 329 5.23 -14.71 22.20
CA PRO A 329 5.46 -13.65 23.19
C PRO A 329 4.23 -12.77 23.46
N LEU A 330 3.33 -12.63 22.48
CA LEU A 330 2.13 -11.79 22.62
C LEU A 330 1.07 -12.42 23.54
N ALA A 331 1.00 -13.76 23.58
CA ALA A 331 0.08 -14.49 24.45
C ALA A 331 0.36 -14.22 25.94
N ALA A 332 1.61 -13.92 26.31
CA ALA A 332 1.97 -13.57 27.69
C ALA A 332 1.35 -12.25 28.17
N LEU A 333 0.83 -11.42 27.27
CA LEU A 333 0.14 -10.17 27.61
C LEU A 333 -1.34 -10.36 27.94
N ALA A 334 -1.89 -11.55 27.68
CA ALA A 334 -3.29 -11.90 27.92
C ALA A 334 -3.67 -11.91 29.41
N ASP A 335 -2.72 -12.24 30.30
CA ASP A 335 -2.96 -12.36 31.75
C ASP A 335 -3.60 -11.09 32.33
N GLY A 336 -3.16 -9.91 31.90
CA GLY A 336 -3.71 -8.63 32.36
C GLY A 336 -5.18 -8.40 31.97
N VAL A 337 -5.65 -8.99 30.88
CA VAL A 337 -7.05 -8.93 30.45
C VAL A 337 -7.90 -9.94 31.23
N ALA A 338 -7.37 -11.15 31.42
CA ALA A 338 -8.04 -12.24 32.13
C ALA A 338 -8.40 -11.86 33.57
N ASP A 339 -7.59 -11.01 34.21
CA ASP A 339 -7.86 -10.55 35.58
C ASP A 339 -8.96 -9.47 35.66
N ARG A 340 -9.07 -8.59 34.66
CA ARG A 340 -9.92 -7.37 34.76
C ARG A 340 -11.27 -7.51 34.07
N LEU A 341 -11.32 -8.21 32.94
CA LEU A 341 -12.56 -8.37 32.17
C LEU A 341 -13.68 -9.06 32.98
N PRO A 342 -13.43 -10.15 33.74
CA PRO A 342 -14.48 -10.78 34.53
C PRO A 342 -15.05 -9.85 35.61
N ASP A 343 -14.20 -9.12 36.34
CA ASP A 343 -14.65 -8.16 37.35
C ASP A 343 -15.51 -7.04 36.74
N GLY A 344 -15.04 -6.45 35.63
CA GLY A 344 -15.78 -5.43 34.90
C GLY A 344 -17.14 -5.93 34.40
N MET A 345 -17.18 -7.12 33.82
CA MET A 345 -18.41 -7.76 33.34
C MET A 345 -19.40 -8.02 34.48
N TYR A 346 -18.92 -8.58 35.59
CA TYR A 346 -19.73 -8.82 36.78
C TYR A 346 -20.29 -7.52 37.35
N ARG A 347 -19.43 -6.50 37.54
CA ARG A 347 -19.86 -5.16 37.98
C ARG A 347 -20.85 -4.53 37.03
N CYS A 348 -20.69 -4.68 35.72
CA CYS A 348 -21.65 -4.18 34.76
C CYS A 348 -23.01 -4.87 34.87
N GLY A 349 -23.04 -6.20 34.95
CA GLY A 349 -24.29 -6.94 35.15
C GLY A 349 -25.03 -6.50 36.42
N LEU A 350 -24.29 -6.25 37.50
CA LEU A 350 -24.84 -5.71 38.75
C LEU A 350 -25.36 -4.28 38.60
N ALA A 351 -24.67 -3.42 37.85
CA ALA A 351 -25.10 -2.06 37.58
C ALA A 351 -26.38 -2.01 36.73
N HIS A 352 -26.48 -2.82 35.68
CA HIS A 352 -27.72 -2.96 34.90
C HIS A 352 -28.88 -3.43 35.77
N PHE A 353 -28.63 -4.38 36.68
CA PHE A 353 -29.67 -4.85 37.60
C PHE A 353 -30.19 -3.70 38.48
N ASP A 354 -29.29 -2.94 39.11
CA ASP A 354 -29.65 -1.80 39.96
C ASP A 354 -30.36 -0.68 39.20
N ALA A 355 -30.03 -0.49 37.92
CA ALA A 355 -30.69 0.46 37.04
C ALA A 355 -32.10 0.00 36.60
N GLY A 356 -32.50 -1.25 36.91
CA GLY A 356 -33.75 -1.85 36.45
C GLY A 356 -33.71 -2.29 34.99
N GLU A 357 -32.52 -2.36 34.39
CA GLU A 357 -32.28 -2.79 33.01
C GLU A 357 -32.14 -4.31 32.93
N PHE A 358 -33.18 -5.03 33.38
CA PHE A 358 -33.14 -6.47 33.58
C PHE A 358 -32.75 -7.29 32.34
N PRO A 359 -33.19 -6.95 31.10
CA PRO A 359 -32.70 -7.65 29.91
C PRO A 359 -31.18 -7.55 29.72
N SER A 360 -30.60 -6.39 29.99
CA SER A 360 -29.15 -6.18 29.90
C SER A 360 -28.42 -6.92 31.02
N ALA A 361 -28.95 -6.87 32.25
CA ALA A 361 -28.41 -7.59 33.40
C ALA A 361 -28.40 -9.11 33.16
N GLU A 362 -29.50 -9.67 32.65
CA GLU A 362 -29.60 -11.08 32.27
C GLU A 362 -28.54 -11.44 31.22
N ASN A 363 -28.44 -10.67 30.14
CA ASN A 363 -27.51 -10.95 29.06
C ASN A 363 -26.05 -10.92 29.53
N VAL A 364 -25.66 -9.88 30.28
CA VAL A 364 -24.29 -9.76 30.79
C VAL A 364 -23.98 -10.87 31.79
N MET A 365 -24.89 -11.18 32.72
CA MET A 365 -24.67 -12.25 33.69
C MET A 365 -24.67 -13.64 33.05
N GLU A 366 -25.49 -13.88 32.02
CA GLU A 366 -25.44 -15.13 31.24
C GLU A 366 -24.07 -15.33 30.61
N ARG A 367 -23.58 -14.32 29.88
CA ARG A 367 -22.26 -14.37 29.26
C ARG A 367 -21.14 -14.54 30.31
N PHE A 368 -21.27 -13.93 31.49
CA PHE A 368 -20.32 -14.10 32.59
C PHE A 368 -20.30 -15.56 33.09
N VAL A 369 -21.48 -16.12 33.37
CA VAL A 369 -21.65 -17.51 33.87
C VAL A 369 -21.10 -18.52 32.85
N GLU A 370 -21.35 -18.29 31.56
CA GLU A 370 -20.88 -19.18 30.48
C GLU A 370 -19.36 -19.11 30.30
N ARG A 371 -18.79 -17.90 30.36
CA ARG A 371 -17.36 -17.67 30.05
C ARG A 371 -16.44 -17.93 31.24
N TYR A 372 -16.93 -17.73 32.46
CA TYR A 372 -16.12 -17.80 33.69
C TYR A 372 -16.71 -18.75 34.74
N PRO A 373 -16.81 -20.06 34.44
CA PRO A 373 -17.47 -21.04 35.31
C PRO A 373 -16.68 -21.40 36.58
N ASP A 374 -15.44 -20.95 36.71
CA ASP A 374 -14.57 -21.30 37.84
C ASP A 374 -14.36 -20.14 38.84
N LEU A 375 -15.01 -18.99 38.61
CA LEU A 375 -14.88 -17.82 39.48
C LEU A 375 -15.74 -17.91 40.75
N PRO A 376 -15.27 -17.38 41.88
CA PRO A 376 -16.02 -17.42 43.14
C PRO A 376 -17.36 -16.67 43.07
N GLU A 377 -17.49 -15.69 42.18
CA GLU A 377 -18.71 -14.91 41.95
C GLU A 377 -19.80 -15.68 41.20
N LEU A 378 -19.48 -16.83 40.57
CA LEU A 378 -20.40 -17.58 39.71
C LEU A 378 -21.77 -17.80 40.35
N ALA A 379 -21.78 -18.32 41.58
CA ALA A 379 -23.02 -18.67 42.27
C ALA A 379 -23.91 -17.43 42.53
N TYR A 380 -23.32 -16.25 42.71
CA TYR A 380 -24.09 -15.02 42.84
C TYR A 380 -24.52 -14.44 41.50
N ALA A 381 -23.66 -14.50 40.48
CA ALA A 381 -24.01 -14.11 39.12
C ALA A 381 -25.22 -14.90 38.59
N GLU A 382 -25.28 -16.22 38.83
CA GLU A 382 -26.44 -17.07 38.50
C GLU A 382 -27.72 -16.63 39.22
N ARG A 383 -27.61 -16.22 40.48
CA ARG A 383 -28.74 -15.66 41.24
C ARG A 383 -29.22 -14.34 40.64
N VAL A 384 -28.30 -13.43 40.33
CA VAL A 384 -28.63 -12.14 39.70
C VAL A 384 -29.27 -12.35 38.33
N ARG A 385 -28.72 -13.24 37.50
CA ARG A 385 -29.32 -13.63 36.21
C ARG A 385 -30.75 -14.14 36.40
N THR A 386 -30.95 -15.04 37.37
CA THR A 386 -32.28 -15.59 37.67
C THR A 386 -33.26 -14.52 38.15
N ALA A 387 -32.84 -13.65 39.06
CA ALA A 387 -33.65 -12.52 39.50
C ALA A 387 -34.00 -11.58 38.33
N ALA A 388 -33.06 -11.33 37.41
CA ALA A 388 -33.28 -10.49 36.23
C ALA A 388 -34.32 -11.12 35.29
N ILE A 389 -34.24 -12.43 35.02
CA ILE A 389 -35.24 -13.18 34.24
C ILE A 389 -36.65 -12.99 34.82
N ILE A 390 -36.79 -13.12 36.14
CA ILE A 390 -38.09 -12.94 36.81
C ILE A 390 -38.53 -11.47 36.76
N ALA A 391 -37.61 -10.53 36.99
CA ALA A 391 -37.89 -9.10 37.01
C ALA A 391 -38.29 -8.52 35.65
N ARG A 392 -37.93 -9.19 34.53
CA ARG A 392 -38.49 -8.86 33.20
C ARG A 392 -40.00 -9.04 33.13
N VAL A 393 -40.55 -9.98 33.90
CA VAL A 393 -41.99 -10.27 33.96
C VAL A 393 -42.65 -9.55 35.13
N TYR A 394 -41.95 -9.49 36.27
CA TYR A 394 -42.38 -8.86 37.51
C TYR A 394 -41.35 -7.82 37.97
N PRO A 395 -41.33 -6.61 37.39
CA PRO A 395 -40.32 -5.59 37.71
C PRO A 395 -40.19 -5.27 39.21
N GLU A 396 -41.27 -5.40 39.96
CA GLU A 396 -41.28 -5.24 41.42
C GLU A 396 -40.39 -6.23 42.17
N SER A 397 -40.13 -7.42 41.61
CA SER A 397 -39.24 -8.43 42.17
C SER A 397 -37.76 -8.06 42.06
N GLY A 398 -37.42 -7.14 41.16
CA GLY A 398 -36.06 -6.66 40.92
C GLY A 398 -35.75 -5.30 41.55
N ARG A 399 -36.57 -4.82 42.49
CA ARG A 399 -36.31 -3.55 43.21
C ARG A 399 -35.05 -3.60 44.07
N GLU A 400 -34.68 -4.79 44.52
CA GLU A 400 -33.49 -5.06 45.31
C GLU A 400 -32.74 -6.24 44.68
N ARG A 401 -31.41 -6.24 44.79
CA ARG A 401 -30.60 -7.38 44.36
C ARG A 401 -30.96 -8.62 45.17
N PRO A 402 -30.85 -9.84 44.59
CA PRO A 402 -31.01 -11.06 45.36
C PRO A 402 -29.96 -11.11 46.48
N SER A 403 -30.30 -11.79 47.57
CA SER A 403 -29.38 -11.98 48.68
C SER A 403 -28.19 -12.86 48.25
N ALA A 404 -26.98 -12.51 48.68
CA ALA A 404 -25.78 -13.30 48.36
C ALA A 404 -25.76 -14.67 49.05
N VAL A 405 -26.43 -14.76 50.20
CA VAL A 405 -26.61 -15.96 51.01
C VAL A 405 -28.11 -16.13 51.25
N PRO A 406 -28.65 -17.36 51.16
CA PRO A 406 -30.05 -17.61 51.50
C PRO A 406 -30.39 -17.12 52.91
N ALA A 407 -31.59 -16.57 53.09
CA ALA A 407 -32.05 -16.15 54.42
C ALA A 407 -32.06 -17.33 55.40
N GLY A 408 -31.50 -17.12 56.60
CA GLY A 408 -31.61 -18.08 57.70
C GLY A 408 -33.00 -18.02 58.34
N GLY A 409 -33.50 -19.15 58.87
CA GLY A 409 -34.78 -19.17 59.59
C GLY A 409 -35.59 -20.44 59.35
N PRO A 410 -36.88 -20.44 59.76
CA PRO A 410 -37.78 -21.55 59.45
C PRO A 410 -37.97 -21.67 57.94
N VAL A 411 -37.94 -22.91 57.46
CA VAL A 411 -38.08 -23.26 56.05
C VAL A 411 -39.46 -23.82 55.75
N SER A 412 -39.85 -23.73 54.48
CA SER A 412 -41.05 -24.32 53.91
C SER A 412 -40.63 -25.31 52.83
N VAL A 413 -41.40 -26.39 52.67
CA VAL A 413 -41.15 -27.40 51.64
C VAL A 413 -42.04 -27.09 50.43
N PHE A 414 -41.44 -26.87 49.28
CA PHE A 414 -42.16 -26.56 48.04
C PHE A 414 -41.86 -27.65 47.02
N ARG A 415 -42.86 -28.49 46.70
CA ARG A 415 -42.69 -29.57 45.73
C ARG A 415 -43.37 -29.24 44.41
N ILE A 416 -42.59 -29.36 43.35
CA ILE A 416 -43.00 -29.07 41.97
C ILE A 416 -43.03 -30.38 41.19
N TYR A 417 -44.11 -30.60 40.46
CA TYR A 417 -44.28 -31.74 39.55
C TYR A 417 -44.49 -31.25 38.12
N ASN A 418 -43.74 -31.82 37.19
CA ASN A 418 -43.91 -31.55 35.77
C ASN A 418 -44.90 -32.56 35.14
N TYR A 419 -46.11 -32.08 34.85
CA TYR A 419 -47.18 -32.84 34.19
C TYR A 419 -47.19 -32.65 32.67
N SER A 420 -46.06 -32.25 32.09
CA SER A 420 -45.90 -32.02 30.65
C SER A 420 -44.95 -33.05 30.02
N PRO A 421 -45.18 -33.47 28.75
CA PRO A 421 -44.18 -34.22 27.99
C PRO A 421 -42.89 -33.42 27.71
N TRP A 422 -42.86 -32.10 27.94
CA TRP A 422 -41.69 -31.26 27.69
C TRP A 422 -40.93 -30.94 28.99
N PRO A 423 -39.60 -30.78 28.92
CA PRO A 423 -38.84 -30.29 30.06
C PRO A 423 -39.28 -28.87 30.45
N ALA A 424 -39.24 -28.59 31.75
CA ALA A 424 -39.65 -27.31 32.31
C ALA A 424 -38.56 -26.78 33.24
N LYS A 425 -38.25 -25.50 33.13
CA LYS A 425 -37.35 -24.79 34.04
C LYS A 425 -38.15 -23.82 34.89
N TYR A 426 -37.93 -23.89 36.20
CA TYR A 426 -38.58 -23.04 37.19
C TYR A 426 -37.57 -22.09 37.77
N TYR A 427 -37.90 -20.82 37.81
CA TYR A 427 -37.13 -19.77 38.45
C TYR A 427 -37.90 -19.26 39.67
N PHE A 428 -37.18 -18.94 40.74
CA PHE A 428 -37.75 -18.32 41.92
C PHE A 428 -36.83 -17.23 42.46
N THR A 429 -37.41 -16.16 43.01
CA THR A 429 -36.68 -15.11 43.73
C THR A 429 -37.50 -14.56 44.90
N GLY A 430 -36.82 -14.23 45.99
CA GLY A 430 -37.40 -13.82 47.28
C GLY A 430 -36.30 -13.82 48.36
N PRO A 431 -36.58 -14.31 49.58
CA PRO A 431 -35.55 -14.60 50.59
C PRO A 431 -34.42 -15.54 50.13
N ASP A 432 -34.68 -16.32 49.08
CA ASP A 432 -33.69 -17.08 48.33
C ASP A 432 -33.97 -16.96 46.82
N THR A 433 -32.96 -17.17 46.00
CA THR A 433 -33.05 -17.05 44.54
C THR A 433 -32.36 -18.23 43.88
N GLY A 434 -33.03 -18.84 42.91
CA GLY A 434 -32.48 -19.99 42.21
C GLY A 434 -33.39 -20.52 41.12
N SER A 435 -32.97 -21.62 40.52
CA SER A 435 -33.75 -22.31 39.51
C SER A 435 -33.67 -23.82 39.66
N VAL A 436 -34.67 -24.52 39.15
CA VAL A 436 -34.68 -25.98 39.04
C VAL A 436 -35.22 -26.40 37.69
N GLU A 437 -34.56 -27.38 37.09
CA GLU A 437 -34.99 -27.97 35.83
C GLU A 437 -35.58 -29.34 36.07
N LEU A 438 -36.75 -29.59 35.48
CA LEU A 438 -37.46 -30.86 35.53
C LEU A 438 -37.51 -31.45 34.13
N ALA A 439 -37.17 -32.74 34.04
CA ALA A 439 -37.37 -33.51 32.81
C ALA A 439 -38.84 -33.52 32.38
N GLY A 440 -39.09 -33.77 31.10
CA GLY A 440 -40.42 -34.07 30.60
C GLY A 440 -40.93 -35.40 31.16
N CYS A 441 -42.25 -35.49 31.30
CA CYS A 441 -42.95 -36.69 31.73
C CYS A 441 -43.20 -37.62 30.53
N ASP A 442 -42.46 -38.74 30.48
CA ASP A 442 -42.55 -39.71 29.37
C ASP A 442 -43.93 -40.37 29.25
N ALA A 443 -44.64 -40.51 30.38
CA ALA A 443 -45.98 -41.11 30.44
C ALA A 443 -47.11 -40.09 30.15
N CYS A 444 -46.78 -38.80 30.03
CA CYS A 444 -47.76 -37.74 29.82
C CYS A 444 -48.09 -37.61 28.33
N THR A 445 -49.27 -38.05 27.94
CA THR A 445 -49.89 -37.63 26.67
C THR A 445 -50.46 -36.21 26.81
N PHE A 446 -50.36 -35.41 25.74
CA PHE A 446 -50.86 -34.01 25.64
C PHE A 446 -52.04 -33.73 26.58
N PRO A 447 -51.95 -32.77 27.51
CA PRO A 447 -53.04 -32.56 28.45
C PRO A 447 -54.25 -32.00 27.71
N ASP A 448 -55.40 -32.65 27.90
CA ASP A 448 -56.67 -31.94 27.92
C ASP A 448 -56.48 -30.77 28.90
N PRO A 449 -56.60 -29.49 28.47
CA PRO A 449 -56.21 -28.33 29.29
C PRO A 449 -56.98 -28.21 30.63
N TRP A 450 -57.95 -29.11 30.86
CA TRP A 450 -58.82 -29.16 32.02
C TRP A 450 -58.43 -30.28 33.01
N ALA A 451 -57.55 -31.22 32.62
CA ALA A 451 -57.09 -32.29 33.51
C ALA A 451 -56.15 -31.80 34.63
N ALA A 452 -55.57 -30.59 34.50
CA ALA A 452 -54.79 -29.95 35.56
C ALA A 452 -55.65 -29.20 36.59
N ALA A 453 -56.95 -28.99 36.34
CA ALA A 453 -57.82 -28.20 37.19
C ALA A 453 -58.32 -28.96 38.44
N ASP A 454 -58.31 -30.30 38.42
CA ASP A 454 -58.78 -31.15 39.53
C ASP A 454 -57.68 -31.44 40.57
N GLY A 455 -56.79 -30.46 40.79
CA GLY A 455 -55.71 -30.55 41.76
C GLY A 455 -54.73 -31.69 41.44
N CYS A 456 -53.66 -31.76 42.21
CA CYS A 456 -52.68 -32.84 42.15
C CYS A 456 -53.26 -34.19 42.65
N THR A 457 -54.36 -34.68 42.07
CA THR A 457 -55.18 -35.78 42.62
C THR A 457 -54.61 -37.17 42.37
N ASP A 458 -53.69 -37.32 41.41
CA ASP A 458 -52.92 -38.53 41.14
C ASP A 458 -51.41 -38.23 41.10
N LEU A 459 -50.84 -37.69 42.18
CA LEU A 459 -49.37 -37.57 42.34
C LEU A 459 -48.74 -38.96 42.49
N SER A 460 -48.49 -39.65 41.37
CA SER A 460 -47.66 -40.85 41.39
C SER A 460 -46.19 -40.48 41.66
N ALA A 461 -45.42 -41.42 42.20
CA ALA A 461 -43.97 -41.26 42.36
C ALA A 461 -43.22 -41.17 41.01
N ASP A 462 -43.92 -41.36 39.89
CA ASP A 462 -43.34 -41.54 38.56
C ASP A 462 -43.26 -40.23 37.76
N TYR A 463 -43.86 -39.13 38.25
CA TYR A 463 -43.72 -37.82 37.62
C TYR A 463 -42.38 -37.16 37.96
N PRO A 464 -41.68 -36.56 36.96
CA PRO A 464 -40.51 -35.73 37.23
C PRO A 464 -40.88 -34.63 38.23
N SER A 465 -40.13 -34.57 39.33
CA SER A 465 -40.42 -33.64 40.42
C SER A 465 -39.16 -33.16 41.10
N ALA A 466 -39.26 -31.98 41.71
CA ALA A 466 -38.23 -31.42 42.57
C ALA A 466 -38.86 -30.97 43.89
N THR A 467 -38.11 -31.17 44.97
CA THR A 467 -38.47 -30.64 46.29
C THR A 467 -37.50 -29.53 46.63
N LEU A 468 -38.00 -28.30 46.73
CA LEU A 468 -37.25 -27.14 47.19
C LEU A 468 -37.50 -26.96 48.68
N THR A 469 -36.45 -26.62 49.42
CA THR A 469 -36.54 -26.21 50.83
C THR A 469 -36.15 -24.75 50.88
N LEU A 470 -37.16 -23.87 50.98
CA LEU A 470 -36.98 -22.42 50.85
C LEU A 470 -37.24 -21.74 52.20
N PRO A 471 -36.50 -20.68 52.56
CA PRO A 471 -36.84 -19.86 53.72
C PRO A 471 -38.26 -19.28 53.59
N ALA A 472 -38.98 -19.16 54.70
CA ALA A 472 -40.30 -18.51 54.71
C ALA A 472 -40.22 -17.05 54.22
N GLY A 473 -41.26 -16.60 53.51
CA GLY A 473 -41.38 -15.24 53.00
C GLY A 473 -42.04 -15.16 51.62
N SER A 474 -42.01 -13.97 51.01
CA SER A 474 -42.61 -13.70 49.71
C SER A 474 -41.71 -14.08 48.55
N TYR A 475 -42.25 -14.83 47.59
CA TYR A 475 -41.53 -15.29 46.40
C TYR A 475 -42.27 -14.96 45.11
N TYR A 476 -41.48 -14.69 44.07
CA TYR A 476 -41.93 -14.66 42.69
C TYR A 476 -41.46 -15.94 42.01
N PHE A 477 -42.39 -16.67 41.39
CA PHE A 477 -42.09 -17.90 40.65
C PHE A 477 -42.36 -17.70 39.16
N LEU A 478 -41.51 -18.30 38.33
CA LEU A 478 -41.65 -18.27 36.88
C LEU A 478 -41.41 -19.67 36.31
N GLN A 479 -42.24 -20.08 35.35
CA GLN A 479 -42.00 -21.31 34.59
C GLN A 479 -41.66 -20.94 33.13
N ALA A 480 -40.59 -21.56 32.63
CA ALA A 480 -40.26 -21.60 31.21
C ALA A 480 -40.40 -23.05 30.70
N SER A 481 -41.15 -23.23 29.61
CA SER A 481 -41.28 -24.51 28.90
C SER A 481 -40.72 -24.39 27.48
N GLY A 482 -39.71 -25.19 27.14
CA GLY A 482 -39.08 -25.14 25.82
C GLY A 482 -38.53 -23.74 25.45
N SER A 483 -38.51 -23.40 24.16
CA SER A 483 -37.85 -22.17 23.65
C SER A 483 -38.74 -20.91 23.58
N LEU A 484 -40.06 -20.96 23.84
CA LEU A 484 -40.95 -19.87 23.41
C LEU A 484 -42.16 -19.54 24.30
N SER A 485 -42.25 -20.01 25.55
CA SER A 485 -43.32 -19.52 26.44
C SER A 485 -42.89 -19.45 27.90
N ILE A 486 -42.84 -18.23 28.43
CA ILE A 486 -42.80 -17.95 29.86
C ILE A 486 -44.24 -17.78 30.31
N THR A 487 -44.75 -18.65 31.18
CA THR A 487 -46.12 -18.55 31.69
C THR A 487 -46.15 -18.38 33.21
N ASN A 488 -47.06 -17.54 33.68
CA ASN A 488 -47.34 -17.32 35.11
C ASN A 488 -48.22 -18.47 35.65
N ARG A 489 -47.67 -19.67 35.82
CA ARG A 489 -48.49 -20.86 36.09
C ARG A 489 -48.14 -21.79 37.25
N PRO A 490 -47.08 -21.60 38.07
CA PRO A 490 -46.94 -22.47 39.23
C PRO A 490 -47.88 -22.07 40.39
N VAL A 491 -48.29 -20.80 40.50
CA VAL A 491 -49.11 -20.31 41.62
C VAL A 491 -50.10 -19.24 41.15
N ASP A 492 -51.33 -19.29 41.65
CA ASP A 492 -52.42 -18.36 41.27
C ASP A 492 -52.19 -16.92 41.78
N TRP A 493 -51.23 -16.73 42.71
CA TRP A 493 -50.97 -15.47 43.41
C TRP A 493 -49.48 -15.12 43.34
N VAL A 494 -49.14 -13.91 42.89
CA VAL A 494 -47.77 -13.40 42.77
C VAL A 494 -47.69 -11.99 43.39
N PRO A 495 -46.82 -11.73 44.38
CA PRO A 495 -45.93 -12.69 45.04
C PRO A 495 -46.70 -13.75 45.84
N PHE A 496 -46.10 -14.93 45.98
CA PHE A 496 -46.62 -16.06 46.76
C PHE A 496 -45.94 -16.10 48.14
N GLU A 497 -46.73 -16.16 49.21
CA GLU A 497 -46.20 -16.17 50.57
C GLU A 497 -45.97 -17.61 51.05
N LEU A 498 -44.72 -17.95 51.36
CA LEU A 498 -44.35 -19.21 52.01
C LEU A 498 -44.39 -19.07 53.53
N GLU A 499 -45.35 -19.74 54.15
CA GLU A 499 -45.53 -19.77 55.61
C GLU A 499 -44.49 -20.69 56.28
N PRO A 500 -43.93 -20.30 57.45
CA PRO A 500 -42.99 -21.10 58.20
C PRO A 500 -43.47 -22.54 58.47
N GLY A 501 -42.71 -23.54 58.03
CA GLY A 501 -43.01 -24.97 58.28
C GLY A 501 -44.15 -25.54 57.42
N ALA A 502 -44.73 -24.76 56.51
CA ALA A 502 -45.75 -25.24 55.59
C ALA A 502 -45.16 -26.11 54.46
N SER A 503 -46.01 -26.93 53.85
CA SER A 503 -45.69 -27.73 52.68
C SER A 503 -46.64 -27.40 51.54
N TYR A 504 -46.09 -27.07 50.39
CA TYR A 504 -46.81 -26.67 49.20
C TYR A 504 -46.55 -27.64 48.06
N TRP A 505 -47.57 -27.88 47.24
CA TRP A 505 -47.55 -28.83 46.13
C TRP A 505 -48.10 -28.12 44.90
N VAL A 506 -47.31 -28.08 43.85
CA VAL A 506 -47.67 -27.43 42.59
C VAL A 506 -47.53 -28.44 41.46
N CYS A 507 -48.60 -28.56 40.69
CA CYS A 507 -48.67 -29.37 39.49
C CYS A 507 -48.81 -28.45 38.29
N VAL A 508 -47.93 -28.61 37.30
CA VAL A 508 -47.90 -27.68 36.16
C VAL A 508 -48.06 -28.44 34.86
N ALA A 509 -49.08 -28.06 34.09
CA ALA A 509 -49.31 -28.52 32.74
C ALA A 509 -48.72 -27.50 31.75
N GLY A 510 -47.89 -28.00 30.83
CA GLY A 510 -47.23 -27.21 29.78
C GLY A 510 -48.16 -26.79 28.65
#